data_AF-A0A7C1M8S8-F1
#
_entry.id   AF-A0A7C1M8S8-F1
#
_cell.length_a   1.000
_cell.length_b   1.000
_cell.length_c   1.000
_cell.angle_alpha   90.00
_cell.angle_beta   90.00
_cell.angle_gamma   90.00
#
_symmetry.space_group_name_H-M   'P 1'
#
loop_
_entity.id
_entity.type
_entity.pdbx_description
1 polymer ?
#
loop_
_entity_poly.entity_id
_entity_poly.type
_entity_poly.pdbx_seq_one_letter_code
_entity_poly.pdbx_strand_id
1 'polypeptide(L)'
;MEPIMYIDQDKCTDSYSCIRVCPAKAIEVKAGNQHPAVISERCIGCGLCFIACPAKAIRFRDSTEETLRLLGNGRKNIALVAPSIASEFDDITDYRKLVAMVRQLGFDHVHEVSFGVDIIAARYRDLFESSQGKYFITSNCPVIVKMIEKYYPGLVSNLAPLVSPMTATGMIVKEIYGKDANVIHLGPCIDSKDEALREKGKSAIDSVLTFIELRKLFEEAGIEEKKVKFSDFDPPYGNYGALFPIPSGIIYAAGIERDVMESGIITASGKDDTSEALKDFHGHIDTIKHHFNLFFCQGCLLGPGMDHHSERYRRRNLVRLYTDKRLKELDREQWEKDMKKWSVLDYSRKFRADDQRIPEPPESAINEVLSIIGRTGKLIEDNCRACGYESCRDFAVTVAMGLTIPEMCHKYNIRNKQEYIEKLRITNKKLSETQKALRESEALAHREKELTQEASKTVNSMLEKLPSAVVIVDENLKVIHSNNSFINIAGEDAVNISEIIPGLKGADLKSLLPFNVYNMFTFALRQNESVINRDIRFNEKMLNISVFPISKSKIAGAVIRDMFSPEVQREEIITRINDVIEKNLDMVQKIGFLLGEGASETEKMLNSILESYRENKEGNKTKNL
;
A
#
# COMPACT_ATOMS: atom_id res chain seq x y z
N MET A 1 -25.22 2.13 -12.66
CA MET A 1 -25.32 1.51 -14.00
C MET A 1 -24.06 0.72 -14.22
N GLU A 2 -24.15 -0.50 -14.74
CA GLU A 2 -22.95 -1.31 -15.01
C GLU A 2 -22.07 -0.64 -16.08
N PRO A 3 -20.73 -0.68 -15.88
CA PRO A 3 -19.79 -0.05 -16.80
C PRO A 3 -19.83 -0.73 -18.17
N ILE A 4 -19.75 0.06 -19.24
CA ILE A 4 -19.75 -0.48 -20.61
C ILE A 4 -18.54 -1.37 -20.89
N MET A 5 -17.39 -1.05 -20.29
CA MET A 5 -16.12 -1.78 -20.38
C MET A 5 -15.55 -1.98 -18.98
N TYR A 6 -15.01 -3.16 -18.68
CA TYR A 6 -14.34 -3.46 -17.42
C TYR A 6 -13.17 -4.43 -17.64
N ILE A 7 -12.29 -4.55 -16.64
CA ILE A 7 -11.09 -5.40 -16.69
C ILE A 7 -11.26 -6.54 -15.69
N ASP A 8 -11.29 -7.77 -16.20
CA ASP A 8 -11.20 -9.00 -15.41
C ASP A 8 -9.80 -9.07 -14.77
N GLN A 9 -9.76 -8.84 -13.46
CA GLN A 9 -8.50 -8.71 -12.71
C GLN A 9 -7.75 -10.04 -12.68
N ASP A 10 -8.46 -11.18 -12.62
CA ASP A 10 -7.87 -12.52 -12.54
C ASP A 10 -7.17 -12.94 -13.85
N LYS A 11 -7.59 -12.35 -14.98
CA LYS A 11 -6.98 -12.60 -16.30
C LYS A 11 -5.94 -11.57 -16.69
N CYS A 12 -5.84 -10.45 -15.96
CA CYS A 12 -4.94 -9.37 -16.34
C CYS A 12 -3.48 -9.78 -16.14
N THR A 13 -2.64 -9.56 -17.16
CA THR A 13 -1.19 -9.85 -17.11
C THR A 13 -0.33 -8.58 -17.12
N ASP A 14 -0.93 -7.42 -16.84
CA ASP A 14 -0.26 -6.11 -16.78
C ASP A 14 0.58 -5.76 -18.00
N SER A 15 0.10 -6.13 -19.19
CA SER A 15 0.75 -5.77 -20.45
C SER A 15 0.66 -4.27 -20.78
N TYR A 16 -0.26 -3.57 -20.11
CA TYR A 16 -0.62 -2.15 -20.34
C TYR A 16 -0.99 -1.80 -21.78
N SER A 17 -1.28 -2.79 -22.63
CA SER A 17 -1.71 -2.60 -24.02
C SER A 17 -2.99 -1.77 -24.10
N CYS A 18 -3.88 -1.95 -23.12
CA CYS A 18 -5.13 -1.21 -23.01
C CYS A 18 -4.90 0.29 -22.78
N ILE A 19 -3.93 0.66 -21.93
CA ILE A 19 -3.54 2.05 -21.66
C ILE A 19 -3.02 2.70 -22.95
N ARG A 20 -2.13 2.01 -23.66
CA ARG A 20 -1.51 2.51 -24.91
C ARG A 20 -2.52 2.88 -25.98
N VAL A 21 -3.58 2.09 -26.13
CA VAL A 21 -4.54 2.28 -27.24
C VAL A 21 -5.68 3.23 -26.88
N CYS A 22 -5.93 3.48 -25.59
CA CYS A 22 -7.09 4.23 -25.12
C CYS A 22 -6.98 5.73 -25.45
N PRO A 23 -7.79 6.27 -26.39
CA PRO A 23 -7.73 7.70 -26.77
C PRO A 23 -8.20 8.64 -25.65
N ALA A 24 -9.10 8.15 -24.78
CA ALA A 24 -9.76 8.93 -23.74
C ALA A 24 -8.94 9.05 -22.43
N LYS A 25 -7.78 8.38 -22.35
CA LYS A 25 -7.05 8.15 -21.09
C LYS A 25 -8.02 7.72 -19.96
N ALA A 26 -8.86 6.74 -20.26
CA ALA A 26 -9.95 6.26 -19.40
C ALA A 26 -9.57 5.00 -18.61
N ILE A 27 -8.27 4.71 -18.51
CA ILE A 27 -7.75 3.56 -17.76
C ILE A 27 -6.77 4.12 -16.73
N GLU A 28 -6.99 3.75 -15.47
CA GLU A 28 -6.17 4.16 -14.35
C GLU A 28 -5.42 2.99 -13.73
N VAL A 29 -4.33 3.31 -13.05
CA VAL A 29 -3.61 2.41 -12.15
C VAL A 29 -3.41 3.16 -10.84
N LYS A 30 -4.03 2.66 -9.77
CA LYS A 30 -4.01 3.28 -8.43
C LYS A 30 -3.07 2.53 -7.50
N ALA A 31 -2.47 3.24 -6.55
CA ALA A 31 -1.67 2.63 -5.49
C ALA A 31 -2.54 1.65 -4.68
N GLY A 32 -2.02 0.43 -4.46
CA GLY A 32 -2.74 -0.64 -3.76
C GLY A 32 -3.62 -1.51 -4.66
N ASN A 33 -3.82 -1.15 -5.93
CA ASN A 33 -4.41 -2.05 -6.92
C ASN A 33 -3.32 -2.57 -7.86
N GLN A 34 -3.21 -3.89 -8.00
CA GLN A 34 -2.14 -4.49 -8.83
C GLN A 34 -2.41 -4.31 -10.33
N HIS A 35 -3.68 -4.26 -10.74
CA HIS A 35 -4.06 -4.24 -12.15
C HIS A 35 -4.74 -2.92 -12.55
N PRO A 36 -4.70 -2.56 -13.85
CA PRO A 36 -5.45 -1.44 -14.39
C PRO A 36 -6.96 -1.59 -14.22
N ALA A 37 -7.65 -0.45 -14.11
CA ALA A 37 -9.11 -0.36 -14.05
C ALA A 37 -9.64 0.69 -15.05
N VAL A 38 -10.84 0.47 -15.59
CA VAL A 38 -11.50 1.43 -16.48
C VAL A 38 -12.25 2.47 -15.64
N ILE A 39 -12.02 3.76 -15.92
CA ILE A 39 -12.82 4.87 -15.41
C ILE A 39 -14.04 5.03 -16.33
N SER A 40 -15.20 4.59 -15.85
CA SER A 40 -16.43 4.47 -16.65
C SER A 40 -16.92 5.81 -17.18
N GLU A 41 -16.82 6.85 -16.37
CA GLU A 41 -17.22 8.22 -16.68
C GLU A 41 -16.40 8.79 -17.84
N ARG A 42 -15.13 8.39 -17.97
CA ARG A 42 -14.23 8.81 -19.05
C ARG A 42 -14.38 7.92 -20.30
N CYS A 43 -14.77 6.66 -20.13
CA CYS A 43 -14.82 5.71 -21.23
C CYS A 43 -15.80 6.15 -22.34
N ILE A 44 -15.38 6.01 -23.59
CA ILE A 44 -16.19 6.29 -24.80
C ILE A 44 -16.69 5.01 -25.48
N GLY A 45 -16.51 3.84 -24.87
CA GLY A 45 -17.01 2.56 -25.38
C GLY A 45 -16.42 2.07 -26.71
N CYS A 46 -15.28 2.61 -27.15
CA CYS A 46 -14.73 2.34 -28.47
C CYS A 46 -14.16 0.92 -28.68
N GLY A 47 -13.97 0.15 -27.61
CA GLY A 47 -13.51 -1.24 -27.67
C GLY A 47 -12.06 -1.47 -28.13
N LEU A 48 -11.25 -0.42 -28.36
CA LEU A 48 -9.85 -0.61 -28.76
C LEU A 48 -9.04 -1.38 -27.70
N CYS A 49 -9.29 -1.13 -26.42
CA CYS A 49 -8.65 -1.88 -25.33
C CYS A 49 -9.04 -3.36 -25.34
N PHE A 50 -10.26 -3.69 -25.74
CA PHE A 50 -10.74 -5.06 -25.89
C PHE A 50 -10.00 -5.79 -27.00
N ILE A 51 -9.87 -5.18 -28.16
CA ILE A 51 -9.14 -5.74 -29.31
C ILE A 51 -7.63 -5.90 -28.99
N ALA A 52 -7.04 -4.92 -28.30
CA ALA A 52 -5.60 -4.89 -28.05
C ALA A 52 -5.11 -5.78 -26.89
N CYS A 53 -6.02 -6.34 -26.08
CA CYS A 53 -5.65 -7.09 -24.88
C CYS A 53 -5.20 -8.53 -25.22
N PRO A 54 -3.91 -8.88 -25.06
CA PRO A 54 -3.42 -10.22 -25.41
C PRO A 54 -4.02 -11.31 -24.50
N ALA A 55 -4.22 -10.99 -23.22
CA ALA A 55 -4.78 -11.91 -22.24
C ALA A 55 -6.31 -12.07 -22.33
N LYS A 56 -6.98 -11.30 -23.22
CA LYS A 56 -8.45 -11.22 -23.29
C LYS A 56 -9.09 -10.93 -21.92
N ALA A 57 -8.45 -10.08 -21.12
CA ALA A 57 -8.91 -9.69 -19.78
C ALA A 57 -9.95 -8.55 -19.82
N ILE A 58 -9.95 -7.74 -20.88
CA ILE A 58 -10.96 -6.70 -21.05
C ILE A 58 -12.29 -7.36 -21.45
N ARG A 59 -13.37 -6.92 -20.81
CA ARG A 59 -14.75 -7.33 -21.09
C ARG A 59 -15.61 -6.11 -21.36
N PHE A 60 -16.72 -6.33 -22.04
CA PHE A 60 -17.79 -5.36 -22.20
C PHE A 60 -19.07 -5.87 -21.54
N ARG A 61 -20.03 -4.97 -21.31
CA ARG A 61 -21.32 -5.33 -20.69
C ARG A 61 -22.08 -6.36 -21.54
N ASP A 62 -22.29 -7.54 -20.97
CA ASP A 62 -23.01 -8.65 -21.61
C ASP A 62 -24.52 -8.36 -21.59
N SER A 63 -25.18 -8.48 -22.75
CA SER A 63 -26.63 -8.29 -22.90
C SER A 63 -27.35 -9.59 -23.32
N THR A 64 -26.66 -10.73 -23.30
CA THR A 64 -27.24 -12.03 -23.67
C THR A 64 -28.39 -12.43 -22.75
N GLU A 65 -28.19 -12.43 -21.43
CA GLU A 65 -29.22 -12.79 -20.45
C GLU A 65 -30.43 -11.84 -20.52
N GLU A 66 -30.19 -10.53 -20.58
CA GLU A 66 -31.25 -9.54 -20.74
C GLU A 66 -32.08 -9.79 -22.00
N THR A 67 -31.40 -10.10 -23.12
CA THR A 67 -32.08 -10.39 -24.39
C THR A 67 -32.89 -11.67 -24.32
N LEU A 68 -32.36 -12.75 -23.74
CA LEU A 68 -33.11 -14.01 -23.57
C LEU A 68 -34.37 -13.80 -22.71
N ARG A 69 -34.30 -12.95 -21.68
CA ARG A 69 -35.48 -12.58 -20.87
C ARG A 69 -36.52 -11.81 -21.70
N LEU A 70 -36.08 -10.89 -22.57
CA LEU A 70 -37.00 -10.19 -23.48
C LEU A 70 -37.65 -11.16 -24.46
N LEU A 71 -36.87 -12.08 -25.04
CA LEU A 71 -37.40 -13.08 -25.98
C LEU A 71 -38.49 -13.96 -25.35
N GLY A 72 -38.36 -14.29 -24.05
CA GLY A 72 -39.31 -15.12 -23.31
C GLY A 72 -40.53 -14.40 -22.73
N ASN A 73 -40.68 -13.08 -22.86
CA ASN A 73 -41.71 -12.31 -22.14
C ASN A 73 -43.10 -12.30 -22.82
N GLY A 74 -43.27 -13.02 -23.93
CA GLY A 74 -44.54 -13.16 -24.65
C GLY A 74 -44.95 -11.95 -25.51
N ARG A 75 -44.12 -10.90 -25.59
CA ARG A 75 -44.31 -9.79 -26.53
C ARG A 75 -43.65 -10.10 -27.88
N LYS A 76 -43.98 -9.32 -28.91
CA LYS A 76 -43.34 -9.43 -30.22
C LYS A 76 -41.86 -9.06 -30.12
N ASN A 77 -41.00 -9.94 -30.63
CA ASN A 77 -39.55 -9.78 -30.64
C ASN A 77 -39.07 -9.40 -32.04
N ILE A 78 -38.42 -8.25 -32.15
CA ILE A 78 -37.97 -7.68 -33.42
C ILE A 78 -36.46 -7.53 -33.38
N ALA A 79 -35.77 -8.18 -34.32
CA ALA A 79 -34.33 -8.00 -34.52
C ALA A 79 -34.06 -6.89 -35.52
N LEU A 80 -33.15 -5.96 -35.18
CA LEU A 80 -32.62 -4.95 -36.09
C LEU A 80 -31.16 -5.27 -36.42
N VAL A 81 -30.94 -5.82 -37.61
CA VAL A 81 -29.64 -6.32 -38.04
C VAL A 81 -28.85 -5.21 -38.74
N ALA A 82 -27.66 -4.88 -38.22
CA ALA A 82 -26.77 -3.93 -38.89
C ALA A 82 -26.26 -4.50 -40.23
N PRO A 83 -26.11 -3.69 -41.30
CA PRO A 83 -25.59 -4.18 -42.59
C PRO A 83 -24.16 -4.73 -42.53
N SER A 84 -23.44 -4.49 -41.42
CA SER A 84 -22.12 -5.08 -41.14
C SER A 84 -22.13 -6.60 -41.04
N ILE A 85 -23.30 -7.27 -41.05
CA ILE A 85 -23.40 -8.71 -41.23
C ILE A 85 -22.64 -9.20 -42.47
N ALA A 86 -22.59 -8.39 -43.52
CA ALA A 86 -21.89 -8.71 -44.77
C ALA A 86 -20.38 -8.89 -44.59
N SER A 87 -19.80 -8.27 -43.56
CA SER A 87 -18.37 -8.36 -43.24
C SER A 87 -18.04 -9.27 -42.06
N GLU A 88 -19.00 -9.52 -41.16
CA GLU A 88 -18.82 -10.37 -39.99
C GLU A 88 -19.07 -11.85 -40.28
N PHE A 89 -20.18 -12.14 -40.97
CA PHE A 89 -20.65 -13.50 -41.21
C PHE A 89 -20.22 -13.99 -42.59
N ASP A 90 -18.93 -13.89 -42.89
CA ASP A 90 -18.35 -14.36 -44.16
C ASP A 90 -18.18 -15.89 -44.22
N ASP A 91 -18.46 -16.56 -43.10
CA ASP A 91 -18.59 -18.00 -42.93
C ASP A 91 -19.99 -18.54 -43.32
N ILE A 92 -21.00 -17.69 -43.45
CA ILE A 92 -22.37 -18.07 -43.83
C ILE A 92 -22.58 -17.85 -45.34
N THR A 93 -23.04 -18.88 -46.05
CA THR A 93 -23.12 -18.85 -47.52
C THR A 93 -24.12 -17.84 -48.09
N ASP A 94 -25.19 -17.51 -47.35
CA ASP A 94 -26.21 -16.55 -47.76
C ASP A 94 -26.83 -15.85 -46.54
N TYR A 95 -26.98 -14.53 -46.60
CA TYR A 95 -27.59 -13.74 -45.52
C TYR A 95 -28.98 -14.23 -45.15
N ARG A 96 -29.75 -14.79 -46.11
CA ARG A 96 -31.10 -15.33 -45.84
C ARG A 96 -31.08 -16.54 -44.90
N LYS A 97 -29.95 -17.24 -44.79
CA LYS A 97 -29.79 -18.27 -43.76
C LYS A 97 -29.49 -17.66 -42.40
N LEU A 98 -28.65 -16.61 -42.34
CA LEU A 98 -28.44 -15.87 -41.09
C LEU A 98 -29.76 -15.32 -40.54
N VAL A 99 -30.58 -14.71 -41.40
CA VAL A 99 -31.91 -14.23 -41.00
C VAL A 99 -32.79 -15.37 -40.48
N ALA A 100 -32.75 -16.54 -41.09
CA ALA A 100 -33.47 -17.72 -40.60
C ALA A 100 -32.94 -18.22 -39.25
N MET A 101 -31.62 -18.19 -39.03
CA MET A 101 -31.00 -18.50 -37.74
C MET A 101 -31.44 -17.51 -36.66
N VAL A 102 -31.52 -16.22 -36.97
CA VAL A 102 -32.06 -15.19 -36.07
C VAL A 102 -33.53 -15.50 -35.73
N ARG A 103 -34.37 -15.84 -36.71
CA ARG A 103 -35.76 -16.25 -36.41
C ARG A 103 -35.82 -17.50 -35.52
N GLN A 104 -34.97 -18.49 -35.78
CA GLN A 104 -34.89 -19.71 -34.97
C GLN A 104 -34.49 -19.43 -33.51
N LEU A 105 -33.74 -18.36 -33.25
CA LEU A 105 -33.37 -17.94 -31.90
C LEU A 105 -34.56 -17.38 -31.09
N GLY A 106 -35.69 -17.04 -31.74
CA GLY A 106 -36.92 -16.58 -31.08
C GLY A 106 -37.41 -15.20 -31.51
N PHE A 107 -36.90 -14.66 -32.62
CA PHE A 107 -37.35 -13.39 -33.18
C PHE A 107 -38.51 -13.61 -34.16
N ASP A 108 -39.60 -12.85 -33.97
CA ASP A 108 -40.78 -12.90 -34.85
C ASP A 108 -40.52 -12.19 -36.18
N HIS A 109 -39.88 -11.02 -36.11
CA HIS A 109 -39.54 -10.19 -37.25
C HIS A 109 -38.07 -9.81 -37.24
N VAL A 110 -37.47 -9.75 -38.44
CA VAL A 110 -36.06 -9.42 -38.63
C VAL A 110 -35.95 -8.34 -39.69
N HIS A 111 -35.56 -7.15 -39.28
CA HIS A 111 -35.39 -5.98 -40.14
C HIS A 111 -33.92 -5.67 -40.32
N GLU A 112 -33.56 -5.13 -41.47
CA GLU A 112 -32.22 -4.61 -41.71
C GLU A 112 -32.20 -3.11 -41.40
N VAL A 113 -31.14 -2.64 -40.72
CA VAL A 113 -30.97 -1.21 -40.39
C VAL A 113 -30.71 -0.34 -41.64
N SER A 114 -30.45 -0.96 -42.80
CA SER A 114 -30.18 -0.28 -44.08
C SER A 114 -31.27 0.71 -44.48
N PHE A 115 -32.55 0.43 -44.21
CA PHE A 115 -33.62 1.38 -44.52
C PHE A 115 -33.56 2.62 -43.62
N GLY A 116 -33.30 2.45 -42.32
CA GLY A 116 -33.08 3.59 -41.42
C GLY A 116 -31.85 4.41 -41.79
N VAL A 117 -30.83 3.79 -42.41
CA VAL A 117 -29.70 4.53 -42.99
C VAL A 117 -30.16 5.42 -44.14
N ASP A 118 -30.97 4.93 -45.09
CA ASP A 118 -31.47 5.74 -46.20
C ASP A 118 -32.26 6.97 -45.71
N ILE A 119 -33.12 6.77 -44.71
CA ILE A 119 -33.90 7.84 -44.09
C ILE A 119 -32.98 8.89 -43.49
N ILE A 120 -32.02 8.48 -42.65
CA ILE A 120 -31.09 9.42 -42.00
C ILE A 120 -30.14 10.07 -43.01
N ALA A 121 -29.73 9.35 -44.06
CA ALA A 121 -28.92 9.87 -45.15
C ALA A 121 -29.64 11.00 -45.90
N ALA A 122 -30.93 10.82 -46.21
CA ALA A 122 -31.75 11.88 -46.78
C ALA A 122 -31.86 13.09 -45.84
N ARG A 123 -32.01 12.87 -44.52
CA ARG A 123 -32.02 13.96 -43.53
C ARG A 123 -30.68 14.69 -43.41
N TYR A 124 -29.56 13.99 -43.58
CA TYR A 124 -28.25 14.64 -43.65
C TYR A 124 -28.13 15.54 -44.87
N ARG A 125 -28.57 15.08 -46.05
CA ARG A 125 -28.60 15.91 -47.26
C ARG A 125 -29.41 17.20 -47.02
N ASP A 126 -30.64 17.07 -46.51
CA ASP A 126 -31.50 18.21 -46.20
C ASP A 126 -30.81 19.18 -45.21
N LEU A 127 -30.16 18.65 -44.18
CA LEU A 127 -29.46 19.44 -43.15
C LEU A 127 -28.24 20.17 -43.70
N PHE A 128 -27.46 19.53 -44.56
CA PHE A 128 -26.25 20.12 -45.14
C PHE A 128 -26.60 21.19 -46.17
N GLU A 129 -27.58 20.93 -47.05
CA GLU A 129 -28.06 21.89 -48.05
C GLU A 129 -28.72 23.12 -47.41
N SER A 130 -29.43 22.96 -46.29
CA SER A 130 -30.06 24.06 -45.57
C SER A 130 -29.11 24.82 -44.63
N SER A 131 -27.87 24.35 -44.46
CA SER A 131 -26.92 24.96 -43.54
C SER A 131 -26.39 26.30 -44.08
N GLN A 132 -26.53 27.37 -43.29
CA GLN A 132 -26.00 28.69 -43.64
C GLN A 132 -24.88 29.07 -42.68
N GLY A 133 -23.63 28.84 -43.10
CA GLY A 133 -22.43 29.22 -42.34
C GLY A 133 -22.13 28.36 -41.11
N LYS A 134 -22.95 27.34 -40.81
CA LYS A 134 -22.71 26.38 -39.72
C LYS A 134 -22.43 24.99 -40.28
N TYR A 135 -21.25 24.46 -39.96
CA TYR A 135 -20.85 23.12 -40.35
C TYR A 135 -21.14 22.10 -39.26
N PHE A 136 -21.49 20.90 -39.71
CA PHE A 136 -22.00 19.83 -38.86
C PHE A 136 -21.11 18.60 -38.92
N ILE A 137 -21.03 17.89 -37.80
CA ILE A 137 -20.42 16.58 -37.66
C ILE A 137 -21.55 15.56 -37.58
N THR A 138 -21.49 14.49 -38.37
CA THR A 138 -22.50 13.43 -38.32
C THR A 138 -22.55 12.76 -36.94
N SER A 139 -23.75 12.37 -36.53
CA SER A 139 -24.09 11.80 -35.21
C SER A 139 -24.32 10.29 -35.24
N ASN A 140 -23.96 9.62 -36.34
CA ASN A 140 -24.24 8.21 -36.59
C ASN A 140 -23.29 7.23 -35.88
N CYS A 141 -22.13 7.69 -35.40
CA CYS A 141 -21.17 6.89 -34.65
C CYS A 141 -21.23 7.27 -33.16
N PRO A 142 -21.75 6.39 -32.27
CA PRO A 142 -21.96 6.75 -30.86
C PRO A 142 -20.66 7.10 -30.13
N VAL A 143 -19.54 6.47 -30.52
CA VAL A 143 -18.20 6.78 -30.00
C VAL A 143 -17.78 8.22 -30.34
N ILE A 144 -18.09 8.72 -31.55
CA ILE A 144 -17.78 10.11 -31.94
C ILE A 144 -18.64 11.09 -31.15
N VAL A 145 -19.93 10.77 -30.96
CA VAL A 145 -20.83 11.57 -30.11
C VAL A 145 -20.26 11.67 -28.69
N LYS A 146 -19.90 10.54 -28.06
CA LYS A 146 -19.28 10.54 -26.73
C LYS A 146 -17.93 11.27 -26.69
N MET A 147 -17.11 11.12 -27.73
CA MET A 147 -15.83 11.85 -27.83
C MET A 147 -16.06 13.36 -27.80
N ILE A 148 -17.05 13.85 -28.56
CA ILE A 148 -17.40 15.27 -28.59
C ILE A 148 -18.00 15.72 -27.27
N GLU A 149 -19.01 15.02 -26.75
CA GLU A 149 -19.66 15.39 -25.48
C GLU A 149 -18.64 15.48 -24.32
N LYS A 150 -17.66 14.57 -24.30
CA LYS A 150 -16.69 14.45 -23.20
C LYS A 150 -15.41 15.23 -23.34
N TYR A 151 -14.87 15.33 -24.55
CA TYR A 151 -13.52 15.85 -24.79
C TYR A 151 -13.48 17.04 -25.75
N TYR A 152 -14.58 17.33 -26.44
CA TYR A 152 -14.72 18.53 -27.26
C TYR A 152 -16.08 19.20 -27.00
N PRO A 153 -16.40 19.58 -25.75
CA PRO A 153 -17.74 20.08 -25.40
C PRO A 153 -18.15 21.33 -26.19
N GLY A 154 -17.19 22.13 -26.66
CA GLY A 154 -17.45 23.26 -27.57
C GLY A 154 -17.98 22.87 -28.95
N LEU A 155 -17.81 21.62 -29.39
CA LEU A 155 -18.33 21.08 -30.65
C LEU A 155 -19.69 20.40 -30.51
N VAL A 156 -20.27 20.33 -29.31
CA VAL A 156 -21.59 19.68 -29.09
C VAL A 156 -22.68 20.34 -29.93
N SER A 157 -22.60 21.66 -30.13
CA SER A 157 -23.53 22.38 -31.02
C SER A 157 -23.36 22.07 -32.50
N ASN A 158 -22.22 21.49 -32.90
CA ASN A 158 -21.92 21.11 -34.28
C ASN A 158 -22.29 19.65 -34.57
N LEU A 159 -22.64 18.84 -33.55
CA LEU A 159 -23.25 17.55 -33.81
C LEU A 159 -24.58 17.74 -34.56
N ALA A 160 -24.73 17.05 -35.68
CA ALA A 160 -25.96 17.03 -36.43
C ALA A 160 -27.09 16.49 -35.53
N PRO A 161 -28.21 17.23 -35.35
CA PRO A 161 -29.24 16.94 -34.37
C PRO A 161 -30.18 15.81 -34.83
N LEU A 162 -29.61 14.69 -35.29
CA LEU A 162 -30.32 13.52 -35.81
C LEU A 162 -30.00 12.30 -34.95
N VAL A 163 -31.00 11.42 -34.75
CA VAL A 163 -30.80 10.09 -34.17
C VAL A 163 -29.94 9.21 -35.09
N SER A 164 -29.36 8.14 -34.56
CA SER A 164 -28.61 7.19 -35.38
C SER A 164 -29.54 6.31 -36.24
N PRO A 165 -29.02 5.68 -37.31
CA PRO A 165 -29.78 4.74 -38.12
C PRO A 165 -30.40 3.57 -37.33
N MET A 166 -29.72 3.13 -36.25
CA MET A 166 -30.25 2.11 -35.34
C MET A 166 -31.57 2.59 -34.71
N THR A 167 -31.53 3.75 -34.06
CA THR A 167 -32.71 4.34 -33.42
C THR A 167 -33.80 4.67 -34.44
N ALA A 168 -33.44 5.23 -35.60
CA ALA A 168 -34.40 5.53 -36.66
C ALA A 168 -35.16 4.28 -37.12
N THR A 169 -34.44 3.17 -37.33
CA THR A 169 -35.06 1.88 -37.67
C THR A 169 -35.95 1.39 -36.53
N GLY A 170 -35.49 1.50 -35.28
CA GLY A 170 -36.29 1.20 -34.09
C GLY A 170 -37.62 1.94 -34.06
N MET A 171 -37.59 3.24 -34.34
CA MET A 171 -38.79 4.07 -34.33
C MET A 171 -39.79 3.60 -35.38
N ILE A 172 -39.32 3.28 -36.58
CA ILE A 172 -40.15 2.77 -37.68
C ILE A 172 -40.78 1.43 -37.28
N VAL A 173 -40.01 0.47 -36.76
CA VAL A 173 -40.57 -0.84 -36.40
C VAL A 173 -41.55 -0.78 -35.23
N LYS A 174 -41.36 0.12 -34.25
CA LYS A 174 -42.35 0.32 -33.18
C LYS A 174 -43.67 0.91 -33.70
N GLU A 175 -43.63 1.72 -34.76
CA GLU A 175 -44.85 2.18 -35.44
C GLU A 175 -45.52 1.06 -36.28
N ILE A 176 -44.75 0.11 -36.81
CA ILE A 176 -45.30 -1.04 -37.58
C ILE A 176 -45.93 -2.08 -36.64
N TYR A 177 -45.23 -2.47 -35.58
CA TYR A 177 -45.57 -3.67 -34.79
C TYR A 177 -46.17 -3.37 -33.42
N GLY A 178 -46.14 -2.13 -32.97
CA GLY A 178 -46.60 -1.69 -31.65
C GLY A 178 -45.46 -1.18 -30.76
N LYS A 179 -45.77 -0.21 -29.89
CA LYS A 179 -44.78 0.43 -28.99
C LYS A 179 -44.29 -0.51 -27.87
N ASP A 180 -45.06 -1.55 -27.59
CA ASP A 180 -44.79 -2.60 -26.61
C ASP A 180 -43.87 -3.70 -27.14
N ALA A 181 -43.64 -3.79 -28.45
CA ALA A 181 -42.71 -4.76 -29.03
C ALA A 181 -41.29 -4.59 -28.48
N ASN A 182 -40.62 -5.71 -28.21
CA ASN A 182 -39.22 -5.74 -27.82
C ASN A 182 -38.36 -5.58 -29.09
N VAL A 183 -37.61 -4.50 -29.17
CA VAL A 183 -36.73 -4.22 -30.30
C VAL A 183 -35.28 -4.41 -29.87
N ILE A 184 -34.59 -5.37 -30.49
CA ILE A 184 -33.21 -5.72 -30.15
C ILE A 184 -32.31 -5.45 -31.35
N HIS A 185 -31.30 -4.61 -31.15
CA HIS A 185 -30.30 -4.35 -32.18
C HIS A 185 -29.20 -5.41 -32.17
N LEU A 186 -28.87 -5.95 -33.35
CA LEU A 186 -27.77 -6.87 -33.58
C LEU A 186 -26.70 -6.15 -34.42
N GLY A 187 -25.56 -5.81 -33.82
CA GLY A 187 -24.61 -4.90 -34.46
C GLY A 187 -23.12 -5.06 -34.09
N PRO A 188 -22.24 -4.32 -34.79
CA PRO A 188 -20.79 -4.46 -34.64
C PRO A 188 -20.20 -3.53 -33.56
N CYS A 189 -21.00 -2.69 -32.91
CA CYS A 189 -20.53 -1.64 -32.00
C CYS A 189 -20.88 -1.97 -30.56
N ILE A 190 -19.89 -1.91 -29.66
CA ILE A 190 -20.11 -2.07 -28.22
C ILE A 190 -20.85 -0.85 -27.66
N ASP A 191 -20.46 0.36 -28.06
CA ASP A 191 -21.02 1.60 -27.50
C ASP A 191 -22.49 1.84 -27.83
N SER A 192 -23.03 1.18 -28.88
CA SER A 192 -24.46 1.22 -29.19
C SER A 192 -25.33 0.75 -28.01
N LYS A 193 -24.79 -0.07 -27.10
CA LYS A 193 -25.46 -0.44 -25.84
C LYS A 193 -25.74 0.79 -24.96
N ASP A 194 -24.79 1.71 -24.83
CA ASP A 194 -24.98 2.94 -24.05
C ASP A 194 -25.81 3.98 -24.81
N GLU A 195 -25.69 4.02 -26.13
CA GLU A 195 -26.55 4.83 -26.99
C GLU A 195 -28.03 4.51 -26.78
N ALA A 196 -28.39 3.23 -26.83
CA ALA A 196 -29.76 2.77 -26.62
C ALA A 196 -30.31 3.14 -25.22
N LEU A 197 -29.45 3.13 -24.19
CA LEU A 197 -29.84 3.49 -22.84
C LEU A 197 -30.03 5.00 -22.63
N ARG A 198 -29.18 5.82 -23.26
CA ARG A 198 -29.23 7.29 -23.15
C ARG A 198 -30.47 7.89 -23.78
N GLU A 199 -30.98 7.23 -24.81
CA GLU A 199 -32.14 7.70 -25.54
C GLU A 199 -33.48 7.21 -24.94
N LYS A 200 -33.50 6.50 -23.79
CA LYS A 200 -34.74 5.97 -23.16
C LYS A 200 -35.88 6.99 -23.16
N GLY A 201 -36.89 6.74 -24.01
CA GLY A 201 -38.01 7.65 -24.31
C GLY A 201 -38.17 7.95 -25.81
N LYS A 202 -37.07 8.20 -26.52
CA LYS A 202 -36.98 8.21 -28.00
C LYS A 202 -36.31 6.95 -28.55
N SER A 203 -35.44 6.31 -27.76
CA SER A 203 -34.80 5.02 -28.04
C SER A 203 -35.88 3.98 -28.18
N ALA A 204 -36.22 3.69 -29.41
CA ALA A 204 -37.10 2.59 -29.74
C ALA A 204 -36.33 1.25 -29.71
N ILE A 205 -35.26 1.14 -28.89
CA ILE A 205 -34.37 -0.01 -28.75
C ILE A 205 -34.38 -0.46 -27.28
N ASP A 206 -34.73 -1.71 -27.05
CA ASP A 206 -34.87 -2.31 -25.73
C ASP A 206 -33.61 -3.06 -25.29
N SER A 207 -32.84 -3.64 -26.24
CA SER A 207 -31.55 -4.29 -25.98
C SER A 207 -30.61 -4.18 -27.19
N VAL A 208 -29.30 -4.34 -26.95
CA VAL A 208 -28.28 -4.37 -28.00
C VAL A 208 -27.34 -5.56 -27.78
N LEU A 209 -27.30 -6.46 -28.77
CA LEU A 209 -26.34 -7.55 -28.86
C LEU A 209 -25.26 -7.21 -29.88
N THR A 210 -24.01 -7.43 -29.49
CA THR A 210 -22.91 -7.45 -30.45
C THR A 210 -22.97 -8.73 -31.29
N PHE A 211 -22.27 -8.77 -32.42
CA PHE A 211 -22.17 -9.99 -33.21
C PHE A 211 -21.41 -11.12 -32.50
N ILE A 212 -20.44 -10.79 -31.64
CA ILE A 212 -19.78 -11.76 -30.74
C ILE A 212 -20.83 -12.43 -29.83
N GLU A 213 -21.71 -11.64 -29.20
CA GLU A 213 -22.78 -12.16 -28.35
C GLU A 213 -23.80 -12.97 -29.15
N LEU A 214 -24.13 -12.54 -30.37
CA LEU A 214 -25.03 -13.27 -31.26
C LEU A 214 -24.46 -14.64 -31.66
N ARG A 215 -23.17 -14.71 -32.01
CA ARG A 215 -22.48 -15.98 -32.31
C ARG A 215 -22.53 -16.92 -31.10
N LYS A 216 -22.21 -16.42 -29.91
CA LYS A 216 -22.33 -17.17 -28.65
C LYS A 216 -23.75 -17.73 -28.45
N LEU A 217 -24.79 -16.94 -28.70
CA LEU A 217 -26.17 -17.42 -28.58
C LEU A 217 -26.53 -18.49 -29.61
N PHE A 218 -26.03 -18.40 -30.85
CA PHE A 218 -26.22 -19.48 -31.84
C PHE A 218 -25.54 -20.78 -31.42
N GLU A 219 -24.32 -20.70 -30.87
CA GLU A 219 -23.58 -21.84 -30.34
C GLU A 219 -24.31 -22.50 -29.17
N GLU A 220 -24.73 -21.71 -28.18
CA GLU A 220 -25.45 -22.20 -27.00
C GLU A 220 -26.82 -22.81 -27.35
N ALA A 221 -27.51 -22.28 -28.36
CA ALA A 221 -28.79 -22.80 -28.85
C ALA A 221 -28.65 -23.95 -29.86
N GLY A 222 -27.42 -24.32 -30.28
CA GLY A 222 -27.18 -25.36 -31.29
C GLY A 222 -27.77 -25.03 -32.67
N ILE A 223 -27.87 -23.74 -33.01
CA ILE A 223 -28.39 -23.22 -34.28
C ILE A 223 -27.25 -23.21 -35.30
N GLU A 224 -27.44 -23.95 -36.39
CA GLU A 224 -26.44 -24.09 -37.44
C GLU A 224 -27.04 -23.76 -38.81
N GLU A 225 -26.22 -23.17 -39.69
CA GLU A 225 -26.61 -22.82 -41.06
C GLU A 225 -27.24 -24.00 -41.83
N LYS A 226 -26.75 -25.22 -41.61
CA LYS A 226 -27.21 -26.44 -42.32
C LYS A 226 -28.63 -26.86 -41.93
N LYS A 227 -29.15 -26.37 -40.80
CA LYS A 227 -30.45 -26.75 -40.24
C LYS A 227 -31.58 -25.81 -40.63
N VAL A 228 -31.27 -24.66 -41.24
CA VAL A 228 -32.26 -23.62 -41.57
C VAL A 228 -32.59 -23.55 -43.05
N LYS A 229 -33.83 -23.16 -43.36
CA LYS A 229 -34.27 -22.80 -44.71
C LYS A 229 -34.05 -21.31 -44.96
N PHE A 230 -33.98 -20.88 -46.21
CA PHE A 230 -33.86 -19.46 -46.54
C PHE A 230 -35.06 -18.67 -46.00
N SER A 231 -34.77 -17.52 -45.39
CA SER A 231 -35.77 -16.56 -44.94
C SER A 231 -35.23 -15.15 -45.16
N ASP A 232 -36.00 -14.25 -45.77
CA ASP A 232 -35.54 -12.88 -46.05
C ASP A 232 -35.87 -11.93 -44.89
N PHE A 233 -35.30 -10.72 -44.94
CA PHE A 233 -35.68 -9.63 -44.05
C PHE A 233 -37.17 -9.26 -44.24
N ASP A 234 -37.78 -8.75 -43.19
CA ASP A 234 -39.09 -8.11 -43.24
C ASP A 234 -38.95 -6.67 -43.82
N PRO A 235 -39.94 -6.18 -44.60
CA PRO A 235 -39.93 -4.81 -45.10
C PRO A 235 -40.15 -3.79 -43.96
N PRO A 236 -39.62 -2.56 -44.06
CA PRO A 236 -39.10 -1.92 -45.27
C PRO A 236 -37.64 -2.28 -45.60
N TYR A 237 -37.35 -2.38 -46.89
CA TYR A 237 -36.02 -2.73 -47.40
C TYR A 237 -35.18 -1.50 -47.69
N GLY A 238 -33.90 -1.50 -47.32
CA GLY A 238 -32.98 -0.43 -47.68
C GLY A 238 -32.41 -0.56 -49.10
N ASN A 239 -32.03 0.58 -49.66
CA ASN A 239 -31.33 0.76 -50.92
C ASN A 239 -29.82 0.83 -50.67
N TYR A 240 -29.18 1.95 -51.00
CA TYR A 240 -27.75 2.14 -50.78
C TYR A 240 -27.35 2.24 -49.31
N GLY A 241 -28.30 2.34 -48.38
CA GLY A 241 -28.07 2.25 -46.94
C GLY A 241 -27.37 0.96 -46.50
N ALA A 242 -27.43 -0.12 -47.29
CA ALA A 242 -26.63 -1.32 -47.04
C ALA A 242 -25.10 -1.07 -47.12
N LEU A 243 -24.64 0.04 -47.73
CA LEU A 243 -23.23 0.44 -47.75
C LEU A 243 -22.75 1.10 -46.46
N PHE A 244 -23.63 1.37 -45.48
CA PHE A 244 -23.30 2.01 -44.20
C PHE A 244 -22.05 1.48 -43.49
N PRO A 245 -21.69 0.18 -43.55
CA PRO A 245 -20.48 -0.31 -42.91
C PRO A 245 -19.20 0.34 -43.44
N ILE A 246 -19.22 0.83 -44.67
CA ILE A 246 -18.14 1.59 -45.30
C ILE A 246 -18.29 3.07 -44.88
N PRO A 247 -17.23 3.77 -44.44
CA PRO A 247 -17.33 5.14 -43.93
C PRO A 247 -18.08 6.11 -44.86
N SER A 248 -17.84 6.04 -46.16
CA SER A 248 -18.51 6.90 -47.15
C SER A 248 -19.90 6.40 -47.58
N GLY A 249 -20.37 5.27 -47.04
CA GLY A 249 -21.58 4.59 -47.48
C GLY A 249 -22.84 5.41 -47.21
N ILE A 250 -22.92 6.09 -46.06
CA ILE A 250 -24.07 6.94 -45.74
C ILE A 250 -24.15 8.18 -46.64
N ILE A 251 -23.00 8.76 -47.00
CA ILE A 251 -22.92 9.90 -47.92
C ILE A 251 -23.36 9.48 -49.33
N TYR A 252 -22.96 8.28 -49.75
CA TYR A 252 -23.43 7.70 -50.99
C TYR A 252 -24.95 7.42 -50.98
N ALA A 253 -25.48 6.90 -49.87
CA ALA A 253 -26.92 6.69 -49.69
C ALA A 253 -27.71 8.01 -49.70
N ALA A 254 -27.08 9.10 -49.26
CA ALA A 254 -27.66 10.45 -49.33
C ALA A 254 -27.70 11.00 -50.75
N GLY A 255 -27.04 10.34 -51.72
CA GLY A 255 -26.91 10.86 -53.10
C GLY A 255 -26.02 12.08 -53.20
N ILE A 256 -25.16 12.32 -52.20
CA ILE A 256 -24.22 13.44 -52.20
C ILE A 256 -22.98 13.01 -52.97
N GLU A 257 -22.56 13.84 -53.94
CA GLU A 257 -21.35 13.59 -54.72
C GLU A 257 -20.11 13.57 -53.84
N ARG A 258 -19.01 12.99 -54.32
CA ARG A 258 -17.79 12.75 -53.52
C ARG A 258 -16.60 13.57 -53.99
N ASP A 259 -16.83 14.56 -54.84
CA ASP A 259 -15.78 15.47 -55.29
C ASP A 259 -15.42 16.42 -54.13
N VAL A 260 -14.14 16.58 -53.83
CA VAL A 260 -13.69 17.47 -52.73
C VAL A 260 -14.02 18.93 -53.00
N MET A 261 -14.16 19.31 -54.27
CA MET A 261 -14.49 20.67 -54.69
C MET A 261 -15.99 20.97 -54.59
N GLU A 262 -16.85 19.96 -54.76
CA GLU A 262 -18.31 20.13 -54.86
C GLU A 262 -19.04 19.58 -53.62
N SER A 263 -18.55 18.48 -53.06
CA SER A 263 -19.06 17.90 -51.82
C SER A 263 -18.47 18.64 -50.63
N GLY A 264 -19.26 19.53 -50.02
CA GLY A 264 -18.88 20.25 -48.81
C GLY A 264 -18.72 19.35 -47.57
N ILE A 265 -18.24 18.11 -47.72
CA ILE A 265 -18.18 17.07 -46.69
C ILE A 265 -16.82 16.33 -46.71
N ILE A 266 -16.14 16.31 -45.57
CA ILE A 266 -14.92 15.52 -45.36
C ILE A 266 -15.30 14.22 -44.62
N THR A 267 -14.91 13.07 -45.17
CA THR A 267 -15.07 11.78 -44.49
C THR A 267 -13.73 11.33 -43.90
N ALA A 268 -13.68 11.12 -42.59
CA ALA A 268 -12.52 10.57 -41.88
C ALA A 268 -12.92 9.31 -41.09
N SER A 269 -12.03 8.32 -41.07
CA SER A 269 -12.33 7.04 -40.41
C SER A 269 -11.11 6.43 -39.74
N GLY A 270 -11.31 5.88 -38.53
CA GLY A 270 -10.24 5.35 -37.70
C GLY A 270 -9.84 6.32 -36.59
N LYS A 271 -9.22 5.77 -35.55
CA LYS A 271 -8.83 6.52 -34.33
C LYS A 271 -8.05 7.79 -34.67
N ASP A 272 -7.01 7.66 -35.50
CA ASP A 272 -6.05 8.74 -35.71
C ASP A 272 -6.68 9.85 -36.56
N ASP A 273 -7.16 9.52 -37.76
CA ASP A 273 -7.83 10.48 -38.67
C ASP A 273 -9.01 11.20 -38.00
N THR A 274 -9.82 10.50 -37.20
CA THR A 274 -10.97 11.15 -36.51
C THR A 274 -10.53 12.02 -35.35
N SER A 275 -9.46 11.67 -34.64
CA SER A 275 -8.92 12.50 -33.54
C SER A 275 -8.31 13.78 -34.10
N GLU A 276 -7.58 13.69 -35.21
CA GLU A 276 -7.03 14.84 -35.94
C GLU A 276 -8.15 15.72 -36.49
N ALA A 277 -9.14 15.15 -37.17
CA ALA A 277 -10.29 15.89 -37.69
C ALA A 277 -11.04 16.67 -36.60
N LEU A 278 -11.28 16.06 -35.43
CA LEU A 278 -11.93 16.73 -34.30
C LEU A 278 -11.07 17.86 -33.72
N LYS A 279 -9.76 17.64 -33.59
CA LYS A 279 -8.82 18.64 -33.09
C LYS A 279 -8.76 19.85 -34.01
N ASP A 280 -8.63 19.61 -35.31
CA ASP A 280 -8.54 20.66 -36.32
C ASP A 280 -9.86 21.41 -36.44
N PHE A 281 -10.99 20.70 -36.49
CA PHE A 281 -12.30 21.35 -36.52
C PHE A 281 -12.57 22.18 -35.26
N HIS A 282 -12.11 21.74 -34.09
CA HIS A 282 -12.21 22.51 -32.85
C HIS A 282 -11.34 23.79 -32.86
N GLY A 283 -10.10 23.69 -33.34
CA GLY A 283 -9.15 24.81 -33.37
C GLY A 283 -9.36 25.79 -34.53
N HIS A 284 -10.02 25.35 -35.60
CA HIS A 284 -10.10 26.07 -36.87
C HIS A 284 -11.52 26.11 -37.43
N ILE A 285 -12.52 26.23 -36.55
CA ILE A 285 -13.95 26.27 -36.92
C ILE A 285 -14.30 27.40 -37.90
N ASP A 286 -13.54 28.51 -37.88
CA ASP A 286 -13.77 29.67 -38.75
C ASP A 286 -13.22 29.49 -40.17
N THR A 287 -12.25 28.58 -40.36
CA THR A 287 -11.60 28.36 -41.66
C THR A 287 -12.05 27.07 -42.33
N ILE A 288 -12.38 26.04 -41.56
CA ILE A 288 -12.83 24.75 -42.09
C ILE A 288 -14.31 24.85 -42.47
N LYS A 289 -14.54 25.08 -43.76
CA LYS A 289 -15.87 25.25 -44.37
C LYS A 289 -16.48 23.95 -44.91
N HIS A 290 -16.39 22.87 -44.13
CA HIS A 290 -16.88 21.56 -44.52
C HIS A 290 -17.63 20.87 -43.38
N HIS A 291 -18.68 20.12 -43.71
CA HIS A 291 -19.25 19.13 -42.82
C HIS A 291 -18.29 17.96 -42.64
N PHE A 292 -18.43 17.22 -41.54
CA PHE A 292 -17.62 16.04 -41.27
C PHE A 292 -18.47 14.79 -41.10
N ASN A 293 -18.12 13.75 -41.83
CA ASN A 293 -18.64 12.41 -41.66
C ASN A 293 -17.58 11.54 -40.98
N LEU A 294 -17.76 11.29 -39.69
CA LEU A 294 -16.74 10.65 -38.85
C LEU A 294 -17.16 9.25 -38.41
N PHE A 295 -16.25 8.29 -38.59
CA PHE A 295 -16.37 6.95 -38.03
C PHE A 295 -15.14 6.64 -37.19
N PHE A 296 -15.31 6.37 -35.90
CA PHE A 296 -14.16 6.12 -35.03
C PHE A 296 -13.38 4.85 -35.44
N CYS A 297 -14.09 3.82 -35.89
CA CYS A 297 -13.49 2.64 -36.52
C CYS A 297 -13.17 2.91 -38.00
N GLN A 298 -12.41 2.02 -38.64
CA GLN A 298 -12.16 2.03 -40.09
C GLN A 298 -13.41 1.61 -40.91
N GLY A 299 -14.58 2.12 -40.53
CA GLY A 299 -15.92 1.66 -40.90
C GLY A 299 -16.53 0.73 -39.84
N CYS A 300 -17.86 0.61 -39.82
CA CYS A 300 -18.55 -0.37 -38.98
C CYS A 300 -18.29 -1.82 -39.43
N LEU A 301 -17.62 -2.02 -40.57
CA LEU A 301 -17.16 -3.31 -41.07
C LEU A 301 -15.97 -3.91 -40.30
N LEU A 302 -15.41 -3.17 -39.33
CA LEU A 302 -14.36 -3.60 -38.39
C LEU A 302 -14.70 -3.14 -36.96
N GLY A 303 -15.98 -3.14 -36.61
CA GLY A 303 -16.43 -2.69 -35.29
C GLY A 303 -15.92 -3.60 -34.17
N PRO A 304 -15.76 -3.09 -32.93
CA PRO A 304 -15.18 -3.87 -31.83
C PRO A 304 -16.06 -5.02 -31.33
N GLY A 305 -17.34 -5.05 -31.69
CA GLY A 305 -18.30 -6.11 -31.37
C GLY A 305 -18.36 -7.24 -32.40
N MET A 306 -17.38 -7.30 -33.30
CA MET A 306 -17.16 -8.36 -34.32
C MET A 306 -16.04 -9.30 -33.86
N ASP A 307 -15.99 -10.54 -34.37
CA ASP A 307 -14.86 -11.45 -34.10
C ASP A 307 -13.60 -11.07 -34.90
N HIS A 308 -13.79 -10.49 -36.08
CA HIS A 308 -12.70 -10.19 -37.01
C HIS A 308 -12.47 -8.68 -37.17
N HIS A 309 -11.27 -8.21 -36.81
CA HIS A 309 -10.87 -6.79 -36.91
C HIS A 309 -9.79 -6.52 -37.97
N SER A 310 -9.60 -7.44 -38.93
CA SER A 310 -8.54 -7.37 -39.96
C SER A 310 -9.09 -7.45 -41.40
N GLU A 311 -8.20 -7.46 -42.40
CA GLU A 311 -8.54 -7.56 -43.85
C GLU A 311 -9.55 -6.50 -44.34
N ARG A 312 -9.35 -5.24 -43.94
CA ARG A 312 -10.18 -4.06 -44.27
C ARG A 312 -10.71 -4.06 -45.71
N TYR A 313 -9.82 -4.25 -46.70
CA TYR A 313 -10.17 -4.15 -48.11
C TYR A 313 -10.99 -5.35 -48.61
N ARG A 314 -10.71 -6.56 -48.11
CA ARG A 314 -11.52 -7.76 -48.39
C ARG A 314 -12.93 -7.56 -47.84
N ARG A 315 -13.07 -7.16 -46.58
CA ARG A 315 -14.37 -6.91 -45.93
C ARG A 315 -15.16 -5.81 -46.63
N ARG A 316 -14.49 -4.75 -47.09
CA ARG A 316 -15.11 -3.73 -47.95
C ARG A 316 -15.68 -4.31 -49.25
N ASN A 317 -14.98 -5.25 -49.89
CA ASN A 317 -15.49 -5.94 -51.07
C ASN A 317 -16.69 -6.82 -50.76
N LEU A 318 -16.71 -7.51 -49.61
CA LEU A 318 -17.86 -8.30 -49.17
C LEU A 318 -19.12 -7.44 -49.00
N VAL A 319 -18.99 -6.28 -48.34
CA VAL A 319 -20.09 -5.30 -48.22
C VAL A 319 -20.59 -4.86 -49.60
N ARG A 320 -19.69 -4.55 -50.55
CA ARG A 320 -20.09 -4.21 -51.93
C ARG A 320 -20.88 -5.33 -52.60
N LEU A 321 -20.39 -6.56 -52.54
CA LEU A 321 -21.05 -7.72 -53.17
C LEU A 321 -22.43 -7.99 -52.56
N TYR A 322 -22.53 -7.85 -51.24
CA TYR A 322 -23.79 -7.95 -50.51
C TYR A 322 -24.78 -6.86 -50.97
N THR A 323 -24.36 -5.59 -51.01
CA THR A 323 -25.19 -4.49 -51.51
C THR A 323 -25.63 -4.73 -52.95
N ASP A 324 -24.72 -5.11 -53.86
CA ASP A 324 -25.05 -5.35 -55.28
C ASP A 324 -26.12 -6.44 -55.44
N LYS A 325 -26.03 -7.51 -54.63
CA LYS A 325 -27.06 -8.56 -54.61
C LYS A 325 -28.42 -8.02 -54.14
N ARG A 326 -28.44 -7.26 -53.04
CA ARG A 326 -29.68 -6.67 -52.49
C ARG A 326 -30.35 -5.71 -53.47
N LEU A 327 -29.56 -4.87 -54.16
CA LEU A 327 -30.08 -3.90 -55.12
C LEU A 327 -30.73 -4.53 -56.35
N LYS A 328 -30.29 -5.73 -56.76
CA LYS A 328 -30.91 -6.46 -57.88
C LYS A 328 -32.29 -7.00 -57.55
N GLU A 329 -32.55 -7.29 -56.27
CA GLU A 329 -33.82 -7.85 -55.77
C GLU A 329 -34.75 -6.74 -55.23
N LEU A 330 -34.28 -5.49 -55.13
CA LEU A 330 -35.02 -4.38 -54.54
C LEU A 330 -36.10 -3.83 -55.48
N ASP A 331 -37.35 -3.81 -55.01
CA ASP A 331 -38.42 -3.02 -55.61
C ASP A 331 -38.24 -1.53 -55.28
N ARG A 332 -37.79 -0.76 -56.28
CA ARG A 332 -37.53 0.68 -56.13
C ARG A 332 -38.80 1.50 -55.92
N GLU A 333 -39.92 1.12 -56.53
CA GLU A 333 -41.17 1.86 -56.36
C GLU A 333 -41.71 1.70 -54.95
N GLN A 334 -41.62 0.47 -54.41
CA GLN A 334 -41.99 0.22 -53.02
C GLN A 334 -41.06 0.95 -52.04
N TRP A 335 -39.75 0.93 -52.30
CA TRP A 335 -38.77 1.69 -51.50
C TRP A 335 -39.10 3.20 -51.47
N GLU A 336 -39.42 3.81 -52.61
CA GLU A 336 -39.80 5.23 -52.66
C GLU A 336 -41.09 5.53 -51.88
N LYS A 337 -42.08 4.63 -51.94
CA LYS A 337 -43.32 4.74 -51.14
C LYS A 337 -43.01 4.66 -49.65
N ASP A 338 -42.17 3.73 -49.23
CA ASP A 338 -41.75 3.58 -47.84
C ASP A 338 -40.93 4.79 -47.36
N MET A 339 -40.00 5.30 -48.17
CA MET A 339 -39.25 6.53 -47.88
C MET A 339 -40.19 7.71 -47.61
N LYS A 340 -41.20 7.92 -48.47
CA LYS A 340 -42.22 8.97 -48.28
C LYS A 340 -43.02 8.74 -47.01
N LYS A 341 -43.52 7.51 -46.80
CA LYS A 341 -44.32 7.13 -45.63
C LYS A 341 -43.59 7.40 -44.31
N TRP A 342 -42.34 6.96 -44.20
CA TRP A 342 -41.59 7.01 -42.94
C TRP A 342 -40.78 8.29 -42.75
N SER A 343 -40.61 9.11 -43.79
CA SER A 343 -39.97 10.42 -43.65
C SER A 343 -40.68 11.34 -42.66
N VAL A 344 -41.99 11.18 -42.44
CA VAL A 344 -42.82 12.08 -41.60
C VAL A 344 -42.48 12.04 -40.10
N LEU A 345 -41.76 11.02 -39.63
CA LEU A 345 -41.38 10.88 -38.22
C LEU A 345 -40.33 11.93 -37.81
N ASP A 346 -40.35 12.32 -36.52
CA ASP A 346 -39.36 13.25 -35.96
C ASP A 346 -38.06 12.53 -35.54
N TYR A 347 -37.09 12.50 -36.45
CA TYR A 347 -35.76 11.93 -36.23
C TYR A 347 -34.79 12.86 -35.48
N SER A 348 -35.26 13.96 -34.88
CA SER A 348 -34.38 14.91 -34.20
C SER A 348 -33.90 14.41 -32.83
N ARG A 349 -32.67 14.79 -32.46
CA ARG A 349 -32.06 14.52 -31.15
C ARG A 349 -31.36 15.75 -30.59
N LYS A 350 -31.27 15.82 -29.26
CA LYS A 350 -30.44 16.79 -28.53
C LYS A 350 -29.24 16.09 -27.90
N PHE A 351 -28.11 16.79 -27.87
CA PHE A 351 -26.87 16.38 -27.22
C PHE A 351 -26.59 17.29 -26.03
N ARG A 352 -25.80 16.80 -25.07
CA ARG A 352 -25.42 17.57 -23.87
C ARG A 352 -23.93 17.39 -23.63
N ALA A 353 -23.26 18.49 -23.31
CA ALA A 353 -21.88 18.43 -22.86
C ALA A 353 -21.77 17.62 -21.56
N ASP A 354 -20.76 16.77 -21.49
CA ASP A 354 -20.42 15.89 -20.37
C ASP A 354 -18.91 16.03 -20.16
N ASP A 355 -18.42 17.23 -19.84
CA ASP A 355 -16.98 17.53 -19.86
C ASP A 355 -16.20 16.66 -18.86
N GLN A 356 -15.40 15.74 -19.39
CA GLN A 356 -14.54 14.82 -18.63
C GLN A 356 -13.06 15.19 -18.79
N ARG A 357 -12.73 16.37 -19.29
CA ARG A 357 -11.32 16.80 -19.43
C ARG A 357 -10.71 17.05 -18.06
N ILE A 358 -9.44 16.67 -17.92
CA ILE A 358 -8.62 17.03 -16.76
C ILE A 358 -7.69 18.15 -17.23
N PRO A 359 -7.61 19.28 -16.50
CA PRO A 359 -6.67 20.35 -16.83
C PRO A 359 -5.25 19.81 -16.99
N GLU A 360 -4.50 20.34 -17.95
CA GLU A 360 -3.10 19.95 -18.07
C GLU A 360 -2.33 20.39 -16.82
N PRO A 361 -1.55 19.48 -16.20
CA PRO A 361 -0.76 19.82 -15.04
C PRO A 361 0.34 20.83 -15.41
N PRO A 362 0.76 21.69 -14.46
CA PRO A 362 1.83 22.65 -14.72
C PRO A 362 3.15 21.94 -15.03
N GLU A 363 3.99 22.56 -15.86
CA GLU A 363 5.31 22.01 -16.23
C GLU A 363 6.20 21.69 -15.02
N SER A 364 6.06 22.41 -13.91
CA SER A 364 6.78 22.10 -12.67
C SER A 364 6.43 20.70 -12.13
N ALA A 365 5.15 20.31 -12.10
CA ALA A 365 4.70 19.00 -11.66
C ALA A 365 5.15 17.88 -12.61
N ILE A 366 5.10 18.15 -13.92
CA ILE A 366 5.60 17.20 -14.94
C ILE A 366 7.09 16.93 -14.74
N ASN A 367 7.87 18.00 -14.55
CA ASN A 367 9.32 17.91 -14.32
C ASN A 367 9.67 17.22 -13.01
N GLU A 368 8.87 17.41 -11.95
CA GLU A 368 9.02 16.69 -10.69
C GLU A 368 8.87 15.17 -10.90
N VAL A 369 7.82 14.73 -11.59
CA VAL A 369 7.62 13.31 -11.91
C VAL A 369 8.76 12.76 -12.78
N LEU A 370 9.20 13.51 -13.79
CA LEU A 370 10.33 13.13 -14.64
C LEU A 370 11.62 12.94 -13.82
N SER A 371 11.86 13.82 -12.84
CA SER A 371 12.95 13.69 -11.88
C SER A 371 12.80 12.43 -11.01
N ILE A 372 11.60 12.19 -10.47
CA ILE A 372 11.28 11.00 -9.67
C ILE A 372 11.59 9.72 -10.47
N ILE A 373 11.27 9.63 -11.75
CA ILE A 373 11.58 8.43 -12.56
C ILE A 373 13.01 8.39 -13.11
N GLY A 374 13.85 9.38 -12.77
CA GLY A 374 15.25 9.45 -13.21
C GLY A 374 15.43 9.79 -14.68
N ARG A 375 14.49 10.54 -15.28
CA ARG A 375 14.52 10.98 -16.68
C ARG A 375 14.72 12.49 -16.74
N THR A 376 15.97 12.94 -16.65
CA THR A 376 16.35 14.36 -16.74
C THR A 376 17.32 14.60 -17.89
N GLY A 377 17.32 15.83 -18.43
CA GLY A 377 18.21 16.22 -19.54
C GLY A 377 18.06 15.34 -20.79
N LYS A 378 19.18 14.88 -21.36
CA LYS A 378 19.20 14.04 -22.58
C LYS A 378 18.47 12.69 -22.45
N LEU A 379 18.21 12.22 -21.23
CA LEU A 379 17.54 10.93 -20.99
C LEU A 379 16.03 10.99 -21.21
N ILE A 380 15.44 12.17 -21.41
CA ILE A 380 14.03 12.36 -21.72
C ILE A 380 13.70 11.82 -23.13
N GLU A 381 14.66 11.87 -24.06
CA GLU A 381 14.49 11.39 -25.43
C GLU A 381 14.51 9.86 -25.54
N ASP A 382 15.05 9.16 -24.52
CA ASP A 382 15.10 7.70 -24.45
C ASP A 382 13.75 7.09 -23.99
N ASN A 383 12.81 7.04 -24.93
CA ASN A 383 11.42 6.59 -24.74
C ASN A 383 11.25 5.08 -24.98
N CYS A 384 11.48 4.26 -23.95
CA CYS A 384 11.37 2.80 -24.05
C CYS A 384 9.93 2.24 -24.17
N ARG A 385 8.90 3.03 -23.87
CA ARG A 385 7.45 2.67 -23.98
C ARG A 385 7.00 1.44 -23.17
N ALA A 386 7.81 0.98 -22.21
CA ALA A 386 7.55 -0.22 -21.42
C ALA A 386 6.33 -0.09 -20.49
N CYS A 387 6.04 1.12 -19.98
CA CYS A 387 4.87 1.39 -19.14
C CYS A 387 3.57 1.58 -19.93
N GLY A 388 3.58 1.38 -21.26
CA GLY A 388 2.40 1.53 -22.12
C GLY A 388 2.26 2.91 -22.78
N TYR A 389 2.92 3.95 -22.27
CA TYR A 389 2.83 5.32 -22.80
C TYR A 389 3.80 5.58 -23.95
N GLU A 390 3.46 6.52 -24.84
CA GLU A 390 4.25 6.82 -26.05
C GLU A 390 5.60 7.49 -25.74
N SER A 391 5.64 8.29 -24.67
CA SER A 391 6.83 8.99 -24.19
C SER A 391 6.87 9.06 -22.66
N CYS A 392 8.07 9.30 -22.11
CA CYS A 392 8.25 9.54 -20.67
C CYS A 392 7.51 10.79 -20.22
N ARG A 393 7.37 11.80 -21.11
CA ARG A 393 6.58 13.00 -20.82
C ARG A 393 5.10 12.67 -20.72
N ASP A 394 4.53 11.90 -21.64
CA ASP A 394 3.11 11.50 -21.60
C ASP A 394 2.79 10.67 -20.34
N PHE A 395 3.70 9.79 -19.95
CA PHE A 395 3.61 9.11 -18.66
C PHE A 395 3.62 10.10 -17.49
N ALA A 396 4.57 11.04 -17.45
CA ALA A 396 4.69 12.03 -16.38
C ALA A 396 3.46 12.95 -16.28
N VAL A 397 2.90 13.40 -17.42
CA VAL A 397 1.63 14.14 -17.45
C VAL A 397 0.51 13.32 -16.83
N THR A 398 0.42 12.03 -17.17
CA THR A 398 -0.66 11.16 -16.68
C THR A 398 -0.52 10.85 -15.18
N VAL A 399 0.71 10.74 -14.67
CA VAL A 399 0.99 10.63 -13.22
C VAL A 399 0.57 11.92 -12.52
N ALA A 400 0.95 13.08 -13.06
CA ALA A 400 0.61 14.38 -12.48
C ALA A 400 -0.90 14.67 -12.51
N MET A 401 -1.63 14.08 -13.46
CA MET A 401 -3.10 14.07 -13.49
C MET A 401 -3.74 13.13 -12.45
N GLY A 402 -2.96 12.29 -11.76
CA GLY A 402 -3.45 11.33 -10.76
C GLY A 402 -4.09 10.07 -11.35
N LEU A 403 -3.91 9.81 -12.65
CA LEU A 403 -4.49 8.64 -13.32
C LEU A 403 -3.60 7.39 -13.22
N THR A 404 -2.32 7.56 -12.91
CA THR A 404 -1.35 6.47 -12.84
C THR A 404 -0.29 6.74 -11.78
N ILE A 405 0.45 5.70 -11.40
CA ILE A 405 1.48 5.75 -10.37
C ILE A 405 2.91 5.64 -10.94
N PRO A 406 3.94 6.27 -10.33
CA PRO A 406 5.34 6.18 -10.77
C PRO A 406 5.89 4.75 -10.85
N GLU A 407 5.36 3.83 -10.03
CA GLU A 407 5.72 2.42 -9.95
C GLU A 407 5.43 1.67 -11.25
N MET A 408 4.66 2.22 -12.19
CA MET A 408 4.56 1.62 -13.53
C MET A 408 5.84 1.75 -14.35
N CYS A 409 6.74 2.68 -14.00
CA CYS A 409 8.02 2.82 -14.67
C CYS A 409 8.99 1.72 -14.20
N HIS A 410 9.29 0.77 -15.09
CA HIS A 410 10.23 -0.32 -14.80
C HIS A 410 11.60 0.15 -14.32
N LYS A 411 12.15 1.24 -14.90
CA LYS A 411 13.44 1.81 -14.45
C LYS A 411 13.35 2.37 -13.03
N TYR A 412 12.26 3.08 -12.71
CA TYR A 412 12.00 3.58 -11.36
C TYR A 412 11.92 2.43 -10.34
N ASN A 413 11.16 1.38 -10.67
CA ASN A 413 11.03 0.20 -9.81
C ASN A 413 12.35 -0.51 -9.55
N ILE A 414 13.18 -0.72 -10.58
CA ILE A 414 14.50 -1.35 -10.40
C ILE A 414 15.36 -0.53 -9.44
N ARG A 415 15.46 0.78 -9.67
CA ARG A 415 16.28 1.65 -8.83
C ARG A 415 15.77 1.68 -7.40
N ASN A 416 14.46 1.84 -7.20
CA ASN A 416 13.86 1.85 -5.86
C ASN A 416 14.06 0.52 -5.13
N LYS A 417 13.93 -0.62 -5.83
CA LYS A 417 14.23 -1.95 -5.25
C LYS A 417 15.70 -2.09 -4.85
N GLN A 418 16.63 -1.61 -5.67
CA GLN A 418 18.06 -1.64 -5.35
C GLN A 418 18.38 -0.79 -4.11
N GLU A 419 17.84 0.42 -4.02
CA GLU A 419 18.00 1.29 -2.85
C GLU A 419 17.39 0.66 -1.59
N TYR A 420 16.22 0.02 -1.72
CA TYR A 420 15.59 -0.69 -0.62
C TYR A 420 16.43 -1.88 -0.13
N ILE A 421 16.95 -2.70 -1.06
CA ILE A 421 17.85 -3.82 -0.73
C ILE A 421 19.09 -3.31 0.02
N GLU A 422 19.66 -2.19 -0.41
CA GLU A 422 20.85 -1.63 0.23
C GLU A 422 20.53 -1.09 1.64
N LYS A 423 19.42 -0.37 1.81
CA LYS A 423 18.95 0.04 3.14
C LYS A 423 18.68 -1.16 4.05
N LEU A 424 18.09 -2.23 3.51
CA LEU A 424 17.81 -3.45 4.25
C LEU A 424 19.11 -4.14 4.68
N ARG A 425 20.13 -4.19 3.82
CA ARG A 425 21.46 -4.71 4.16
C ARG A 425 22.12 -3.92 5.28
N ILE A 426 22.11 -2.59 5.20
CA ILE A 426 22.66 -1.71 6.25
C ILE A 426 21.93 -1.95 7.57
N THR A 427 20.59 -2.05 7.52
CA THR A 427 19.76 -2.28 8.70
C THR A 427 20.03 -3.65 9.31
N ASN A 428 20.12 -4.71 8.50
CA ASN A 428 20.46 -6.05 8.98
C ASN A 428 21.87 -6.11 9.56
N LYS A 429 22.85 -5.39 8.99
CA LYS A 429 24.20 -5.29 9.55
C LYS A 429 24.18 -4.63 10.93
N LYS A 430 23.50 -3.49 11.07
CA LYS A 430 23.32 -2.80 12.36
C LYS A 430 22.62 -3.70 13.39
N LEU A 431 21.59 -4.43 12.97
CA LEU A 431 20.87 -5.36 13.84
C LEU A 431 21.78 -6.48 14.33
N SER A 432 22.60 -7.07 13.44
CA SER A 432 23.57 -8.10 13.80
C SER A 432 24.64 -7.60 14.76
N GLU A 433 25.16 -6.40 14.54
CA GLU A 433 26.13 -5.77 15.46
C GLU A 433 25.51 -5.51 16.83
N THR A 434 24.26 -5.02 16.86
CA THR A 434 23.50 -4.78 18.10
C THR A 434 23.23 -6.08 18.86
N GLN A 435 22.82 -7.16 18.17
CA GLN A 435 22.62 -8.46 18.78
C GLN A 435 23.91 -9.04 19.37
N LYS A 436 25.05 -8.85 18.69
CA LYS A 436 26.35 -9.29 19.19
C LYS A 436 26.74 -8.54 20.47
N ALA A 437 26.63 -7.22 20.46
CA ALA A 437 26.91 -6.38 21.63
C ALA A 437 26.01 -6.74 22.83
N LEU A 438 24.72 -7.02 22.57
CA LEU A 438 23.79 -7.44 23.61
C LEU A 438 24.20 -8.77 24.25
N ARG A 439 24.57 -9.78 23.44
CA ARG A 439 25.06 -11.07 23.95
C ARG A 439 26.33 -10.95 24.78
N GLU A 440 27.27 -10.10 24.34
CA GLU A 440 28.50 -9.83 25.09
C GLU A 440 28.19 -9.15 26.43
N SER A 441 27.26 -8.20 26.45
CA SER A 441 26.79 -7.54 27.67
C SER A 441 26.09 -8.52 28.63
N GLU A 442 25.24 -9.42 28.12
CA GLU A 442 24.58 -10.44 28.93
C GLU A 442 25.57 -11.42 29.55
N ALA A 443 26.57 -11.87 28.77
CA ALA A 443 27.62 -12.76 29.26
C ALA A 443 28.46 -12.11 30.37
N LEU A 444 28.79 -10.81 30.21
CA LEU A 444 29.53 -10.06 31.23
C LEU A 444 28.72 -9.93 32.52
N ALA A 445 27.45 -9.54 32.42
CA ALA A 445 26.56 -9.40 33.57
C ALA A 445 26.34 -10.73 34.30
N HIS A 446 26.25 -11.85 33.56
CA HIS A 446 26.16 -13.18 34.16
C HIS A 446 27.41 -13.54 34.97
N ARG A 447 28.60 -13.24 34.43
CA ARG A 447 29.87 -13.54 35.08
C ARG A 447 30.10 -12.71 36.35
N GLU A 448 29.73 -11.43 36.33
CA GLU A 448 29.78 -10.57 37.52
C GLU A 448 28.85 -11.07 38.63
N LYS A 449 27.67 -11.57 38.25
CA LYS A 449 26.71 -12.16 39.18
C LYS A 449 27.25 -13.43 39.84
N GLU A 450 27.88 -14.33 39.07
CA GLU A 450 28.49 -15.56 39.59
C GLU A 450 29.61 -15.27 40.60
N LEU A 451 30.53 -14.36 40.26
CA LEU A 451 31.64 -13.97 41.15
C LEU A 451 31.12 -13.38 42.47
N THR A 452 30.07 -12.57 42.42
CA THR A 452 29.45 -11.98 43.61
C THR A 452 28.83 -13.06 44.51
N GLN A 453 28.20 -14.09 43.92
CA GLN A 453 27.62 -15.20 44.66
C GLN A 453 28.68 -16.10 45.32
N GLU A 454 29.78 -16.37 44.62
CA GLU A 454 30.87 -17.21 45.13
C GLU A 454 31.64 -16.53 46.27
N ALA A 455 31.90 -15.23 46.15
CA ALA A 455 32.48 -14.42 47.22
C ALA A 455 31.60 -14.45 48.49
N SER A 456 30.27 -14.33 48.34
CA SER A 456 29.34 -14.39 49.47
C SER A 456 29.32 -15.76 50.16
N LYS A 457 29.34 -16.86 49.40
CA LYS A 457 29.41 -18.23 49.97
C LYS A 457 30.69 -18.47 50.77
N THR A 458 31.82 -17.96 50.28
CA THR A 458 33.13 -18.10 50.92
C THR A 458 33.15 -17.41 52.28
N VAL A 459 32.64 -16.17 52.35
CA VAL A 459 32.54 -15.41 53.61
C VAL A 459 31.66 -16.11 54.63
N ASN A 460 30.48 -16.61 54.22
CA ASN A 460 29.57 -17.31 55.14
C ASN A 460 30.21 -18.58 55.70
N SER A 461 30.91 -19.36 54.87
CA SER A 461 31.58 -20.60 55.29
C SER A 461 32.72 -20.35 56.29
N MET A 462 33.40 -19.20 56.20
CA MET A 462 34.43 -18.80 57.17
C MET A 462 33.80 -18.44 58.53
N LEU A 463 32.69 -17.70 58.53
CA LEU A 463 32.02 -17.26 59.77
C LEU A 463 31.43 -18.43 60.56
N GLU A 464 30.89 -19.45 59.89
CA GLU A 464 30.32 -20.64 60.57
C GLU A 464 31.34 -21.47 61.35
N LYS A 465 32.60 -21.52 60.89
CA LYS A 465 33.65 -22.34 61.51
C LYS A 465 34.38 -21.66 62.67
N LEU A 466 34.03 -20.42 63.00
CA LEU A 466 34.68 -19.71 64.10
C LEU A 466 34.19 -20.26 65.47
N PRO A 467 35.12 -20.62 66.39
CA PRO A 467 34.75 -21.10 67.71
C PRO A 467 34.17 -19.99 68.61
N SER A 468 34.53 -18.73 68.35
CA SER A 468 33.90 -17.57 68.99
C SER A 468 32.51 -17.32 68.42
N ALA A 469 31.58 -16.87 69.26
CA ALA A 469 30.26 -16.44 68.81
C ALA A 469 30.38 -15.12 68.05
N VAL A 470 29.86 -15.09 66.81
CA VAL A 470 29.85 -13.91 65.96
C VAL A 470 28.42 -13.58 65.56
N VAL A 471 28.04 -12.32 65.73
CA VAL A 471 26.76 -11.79 65.24
C VAL A 471 26.97 -10.45 64.56
N ILE A 472 26.30 -10.25 63.43
CA ILE A 472 26.29 -9.01 62.65
C ILE A 472 24.86 -8.54 62.56
N VAL A 473 24.62 -7.27 62.88
CA VAL A 473 23.28 -6.65 62.88
C VAL A 473 23.22 -5.39 62.03
N ASP A 474 22.02 -5.07 61.55
CA ASP A 474 21.73 -3.82 60.85
C ASP A 474 21.48 -2.63 61.81
N GLU A 475 21.22 -1.46 61.24
CA GLU A 475 20.86 -0.21 61.93
C GLU A 475 19.63 -0.33 62.85
N ASN A 476 18.79 -1.33 62.64
CA ASN A 476 17.59 -1.62 63.44
C ASN A 476 17.82 -2.74 64.46
N LEU A 477 19.07 -3.19 64.64
CA LEU A 477 19.45 -4.33 65.48
C LEU A 477 18.86 -5.67 65.03
N LYS A 478 18.52 -5.81 63.74
CA LYS A 478 18.16 -7.11 63.17
C LYS A 478 19.39 -7.88 62.75
N VAL A 479 19.42 -9.17 63.05
CA VAL A 479 20.55 -10.04 62.70
C VAL A 479 20.66 -10.20 61.17
N ILE A 480 21.77 -9.75 60.61
CA ILE A 480 22.14 -9.96 59.20
C ILE A 480 22.78 -11.33 59.02
N HIS A 481 23.65 -11.71 59.98
CA HIS A 481 24.36 -12.99 60.00
C HIS A 481 24.73 -13.35 61.43
N SER A 482 24.65 -14.63 61.79
CA SER A 482 25.24 -15.17 63.02
C SER A 482 25.80 -16.56 62.78
N ASN A 483 26.70 -17.04 63.66
CA ASN A 483 27.22 -18.40 63.60
C ASN A 483 26.63 -19.29 64.70
N ASN A 484 26.84 -20.61 64.60
CA ASN A 484 26.29 -21.58 65.56
C ASN A 484 26.74 -21.32 66.99
N SER A 485 27.98 -20.87 67.18
CA SER A 485 28.51 -20.49 68.48
C SER A 485 27.70 -19.36 69.13
N PHE A 486 27.22 -18.37 68.36
CA PHE A 486 26.34 -17.32 68.85
C PHE A 486 24.96 -17.83 69.23
N ILE A 487 24.36 -18.66 68.38
CA ILE A 487 23.04 -19.25 68.63
C ILE A 487 23.05 -20.05 69.95
N ASN A 488 24.11 -20.82 70.19
CA ASN A 488 24.28 -21.58 71.43
C ASN A 488 24.48 -20.69 72.66
N ILE A 489 25.15 -19.54 72.55
CA ILE A 489 25.34 -18.59 73.67
C ILE A 489 24.05 -17.81 73.96
N ALA A 490 23.25 -17.49 72.93
CA ALA A 490 22.00 -16.75 73.08
C ALA A 490 20.92 -17.54 73.83
N GLY A 491 21.01 -18.88 73.88
CA GLY A 491 20.18 -19.75 74.71
C GLY A 491 19.23 -20.65 73.91
N GLU A 492 18.45 -21.48 74.61
CA GLU A 492 17.56 -22.49 73.99
C GLU A 492 16.51 -21.87 73.06
N ASP A 493 15.97 -20.70 73.41
CA ASP A 493 15.02 -19.98 72.55
C ASP A 493 15.66 -19.60 71.20
N ALA A 494 16.92 -19.19 71.20
CA ALA A 494 17.65 -18.87 69.98
C ALA A 494 17.94 -20.12 69.13
N VAL A 495 18.23 -21.26 69.75
CA VAL A 495 18.40 -22.55 69.06
C VAL A 495 17.11 -22.95 68.35
N ASN A 496 15.97 -22.90 69.06
CA ASN A 496 14.65 -23.22 68.50
C ASN A 496 14.27 -22.30 67.34
N ILE A 497 14.53 -20.99 67.46
CA ILE A 497 14.27 -20.04 66.37
C ILE A 497 15.19 -20.33 65.19
N SER A 498 16.43 -20.77 65.42
CA SER A 498 17.38 -21.08 64.35
C SER A 498 17.00 -22.33 63.53
N GLU A 499 16.21 -23.26 64.08
CA GLU A 499 15.69 -24.40 63.31
C GLU A 499 14.71 -23.95 62.21
N ILE A 500 13.98 -22.85 62.45
CA ILE A 500 13.03 -22.26 61.51
C ILE A 500 13.71 -21.20 60.63
N ILE A 501 14.61 -20.40 61.21
CA ILE A 501 15.33 -19.30 60.54
C ILE A 501 16.84 -19.53 60.70
N PRO A 502 17.49 -20.21 59.73
CA PRO A 502 18.92 -20.51 59.80
C PRO A 502 19.77 -19.24 60.03
N GLY A 503 20.64 -19.28 61.04
CA GLY A 503 21.53 -18.14 61.36
C GLY A 503 20.80 -16.93 61.97
N LEU A 504 19.55 -17.10 62.41
CA LEU A 504 18.69 -16.06 63.01
C LEU A 504 18.48 -14.82 62.12
N LYS A 505 18.62 -14.97 60.80
CA LYS A 505 18.57 -13.84 59.86
C LYS A 505 17.23 -13.10 59.91
N GLY A 506 17.25 -11.84 60.33
CA GLY A 506 16.08 -10.96 60.49
C GLY A 506 15.50 -10.93 61.91
N ALA A 507 15.99 -11.76 62.85
CA ALA A 507 15.58 -11.72 64.25
C ALA A 507 16.04 -10.43 64.94
N ASP A 508 15.22 -9.91 65.86
CA ASP A 508 15.56 -8.71 66.65
C ASP A 508 16.50 -9.09 67.79
N LEU A 509 17.70 -8.50 67.81
CA LEU A 509 18.71 -8.76 68.84
C LEU A 509 18.20 -8.50 70.26
N LYS A 510 17.24 -7.58 70.44
CA LYS A 510 16.65 -7.26 71.75
C LYS A 510 15.88 -8.44 72.36
N SER A 511 15.38 -9.35 71.52
CA SER A 511 14.68 -10.55 71.95
C SER A 511 15.63 -11.68 72.32
N LEU A 512 16.88 -11.62 71.85
CA LEU A 512 17.88 -12.69 71.98
C LEU A 512 18.90 -12.44 73.09
N LEU A 513 19.15 -11.16 73.44
CA LEU A 513 20.18 -10.77 74.40
C LEU A 513 19.63 -9.77 75.43
N PRO A 514 20.20 -9.74 76.65
CA PRO A 514 19.78 -8.80 77.68
C PRO A 514 20.18 -7.35 77.36
N PHE A 515 19.50 -6.39 77.99
CA PHE A 515 19.66 -4.94 77.77
C PHE A 515 21.11 -4.45 77.83
N ASN A 516 21.87 -4.94 78.81
CA ASN A 516 23.27 -4.60 79.00
C ASN A 516 24.17 -5.00 77.80
N VAL A 517 23.79 -6.02 77.04
CA VAL A 517 24.56 -6.50 75.89
C VAL A 517 24.13 -5.81 74.60
N TYR A 518 22.84 -5.78 74.25
CA TYR A 518 22.44 -5.14 72.98
C TYR A 518 22.59 -3.61 73.01
N ASN A 519 22.61 -2.98 74.20
CA ASN A 519 22.91 -1.55 74.31
C ASN A 519 24.35 -1.24 73.86
N MET A 520 25.29 -2.20 73.95
CA MET A 520 26.64 -2.04 73.39
C MET A 520 26.62 -1.92 71.86
N PHE A 521 25.73 -2.65 71.18
CA PHE A 521 25.51 -2.50 69.72
C PHE A 521 24.88 -1.16 69.38
N THR A 522 23.92 -0.72 70.20
CA THR A 522 23.28 0.59 70.02
C THR A 522 24.31 1.72 70.18
N PHE A 523 25.19 1.62 71.18
CA PHE A 523 26.29 2.56 71.38
C PHE A 523 27.27 2.53 70.20
N ALA A 524 27.72 1.34 69.78
CA ALA A 524 28.67 1.19 68.68
C ALA A 524 28.12 1.70 67.34
N LEU A 525 26.82 1.50 67.04
CA LEU A 525 26.18 2.04 65.84
C LEU A 525 26.01 3.56 65.87
N ARG A 526 25.68 4.14 67.05
CA ARG A 526 25.40 5.58 67.19
C ARG A 526 26.65 6.43 67.34
N GLN A 527 27.59 6.01 68.17
CA GLN A 527 28.82 6.75 68.44
C GLN A 527 29.95 6.35 67.49
N ASN A 528 29.79 5.26 66.74
CA ASN A 528 30.82 4.71 65.85
C ASN A 528 32.13 4.38 66.59
N GLU A 529 32.04 4.05 67.87
CA GLU A 529 33.13 3.63 68.76
C GLU A 529 32.98 2.15 69.12
N SER A 530 34.11 1.45 69.25
CA SER A 530 34.11 0.03 69.61
C SER A 530 34.07 -0.13 71.13
N VAL A 531 33.24 -1.06 71.61
CA VAL A 531 33.23 -1.47 73.01
C VAL A 531 33.98 -2.79 73.11
N ILE A 532 35.17 -2.79 73.69
CA ILE A 532 36.11 -3.91 73.67
C ILE A 532 36.22 -4.54 75.06
N ASN A 533 36.34 -5.88 75.12
CA ASN A 533 36.66 -6.68 76.31
C ASN A 533 35.78 -6.39 77.53
N ARG A 534 34.46 -6.38 77.35
CA ARG A 534 33.53 -6.18 78.46
C ARG A 534 33.06 -7.52 79.01
N ASP A 535 33.38 -7.76 80.28
CA ASP A 535 32.97 -8.97 81.00
C ASP A 535 31.54 -8.84 81.52
N ILE A 536 30.67 -9.76 81.12
CA ILE A 536 29.26 -9.81 81.50
C ILE A 536 28.91 -11.21 81.97
N ARG A 537 28.26 -11.30 83.13
CA ARG A 537 27.73 -12.57 83.64
C ARG A 537 26.34 -12.83 83.05
N PHE A 538 26.16 -13.94 82.36
CA PHE A 538 24.92 -14.32 81.69
C PHE A 538 24.72 -15.84 81.74
N ASN A 539 23.55 -16.30 82.20
CA ASN A 539 23.19 -17.72 82.33
C ASN A 539 24.30 -18.58 82.96
N GLU A 540 24.76 -18.19 84.16
CA GLU A 540 25.85 -18.83 84.93
C GLU A 540 27.25 -18.81 84.28
N LYS A 541 27.39 -18.25 83.07
CA LYS A 541 28.66 -18.09 82.35
C LYS A 541 29.21 -16.68 82.46
N MET A 542 30.53 -16.54 82.26
CA MET A 542 31.22 -15.26 82.16
C MET A 542 31.57 -15.05 80.69
N LEU A 543 30.95 -14.06 80.07
CA LEU A 543 31.12 -13.75 78.66
C LEU A 543 32.00 -12.52 78.50
N ASN A 544 33.00 -12.61 77.63
CA ASN A 544 33.77 -11.47 77.16
C ASN A 544 33.22 -11.01 75.82
N ILE A 545 32.72 -9.77 75.76
CA ILE A 545 32.01 -9.24 74.59
C ILE A 545 32.78 -8.05 74.01
N SER A 546 33.04 -8.11 72.71
CA SER A 546 33.59 -7.00 71.92
C SER A 546 32.65 -6.66 70.77
N VAL A 547 32.17 -5.42 70.72
CA VAL A 547 31.25 -4.91 69.70
C VAL A 547 31.89 -3.76 68.94
N PHE A 548 31.84 -3.81 67.61
CA PHE A 548 32.49 -2.84 66.72
C PHE A 548 31.63 -2.51 65.49
N PRO A 549 31.68 -1.26 64.98
CA PRO A 549 31.00 -0.91 63.74
C PRO A 549 31.74 -1.49 62.52
N ILE A 550 31.00 -2.10 61.58
CA ILE A 550 31.54 -2.62 60.31
C ILE A 550 31.32 -1.60 59.17
N SER A 551 30.17 -0.93 59.17
CA SER A 551 29.86 0.15 58.22
C SER A 551 29.20 1.29 58.97
N LYS A 552 29.70 2.53 58.76
CA LYS A 552 29.31 3.73 59.52
C LYS A 552 27.80 3.81 59.69
N SER A 553 27.35 3.69 60.94
CA SER A 553 25.95 3.78 61.39
C SER A 553 24.94 2.84 60.70
N LYS A 554 25.40 1.83 59.94
CA LYS A 554 24.54 0.89 59.21
C LYS A 554 24.67 -0.55 59.67
N ILE A 555 25.88 -0.99 60.03
CA ILE A 555 26.17 -2.37 60.39
C ILE A 555 27.14 -2.42 61.56
N ALA A 556 26.82 -3.21 62.58
CA ALA A 556 27.72 -3.52 63.69
C ALA A 556 27.91 -5.03 63.82
N GLY A 557 29.14 -5.42 64.15
CA GLY A 557 29.51 -6.80 64.47
C GLY A 557 29.86 -6.94 65.93
N ALA A 558 29.66 -8.13 66.48
CA ALA A 558 30.18 -8.49 67.78
C ALA A 558 30.83 -9.87 67.77
N VAL A 559 31.86 -10.00 68.59
CA VAL A 559 32.50 -11.26 68.93
C VAL A 559 32.30 -11.48 70.42
N ILE A 560 31.70 -12.62 70.77
CA ILE A 560 31.37 -13.02 72.13
C ILE A 560 32.15 -14.31 72.44
N ARG A 561 32.86 -14.33 73.57
CA ARG A 561 33.67 -15.47 74.02
C ARG A 561 33.20 -15.93 75.40
N ASP A 562 33.12 -17.24 75.60
CA ASP A 562 32.80 -17.85 76.91
C ASP A 562 34.11 -18.13 77.67
N MET A 563 34.32 -17.43 78.79
CA MET A 563 35.55 -17.53 79.57
C MET A 563 35.71 -18.86 80.33
N PHE A 564 34.66 -19.69 80.39
CA PHE A 564 34.74 -21.03 80.98
C PHE A 564 35.11 -22.11 79.96
N SER A 565 35.24 -21.78 78.68
CA SER A 565 35.70 -22.72 77.65
C SER A 565 37.19 -23.08 77.84
N PRO A 566 37.59 -24.36 77.81
CA PRO A 566 38.97 -24.80 78.06
C PRO A 566 40.02 -24.18 77.13
N GLU A 567 39.63 -23.90 75.89
CA GLU A 567 40.49 -23.30 74.86
C GLU A 567 40.75 -21.81 75.15
N VAL A 568 39.74 -21.10 75.67
CA VAL A 568 39.80 -19.67 76.00
C VAL A 568 40.55 -19.44 77.31
N GLN A 569 40.39 -20.32 78.31
CA GLN A 569 41.12 -20.22 79.60
C GLN A 569 42.64 -20.21 79.42
N ARG A 570 43.18 -21.03 78.52
CA ARG A 570 44.63 -21.18 78.34
C ARG A 570 45.25 -19.93 77.71
N GLU A 571 44.58 -19.32 76.72
CA GLU A 571 45.01 -18.05 76.12
C GLU A 571 44.83 -16.87 77.08
N GLU A 572 43.71 -16.81 77.82
CA GLU A 572 43.42 -15.64 78.66
C GLU A 572 44.26 -15.60 79.94
N ILE A 573 44.61 -16.75 80.53
CA ILE A 573 45.58 -16.81 81.63
C ILE A 573 46.94 -16.28 81.17
N ILE A 574 47.41 -16.64 79.98
CA ILE A 574 48.67 -16.12 79.42
C ILE A 574 48.57 -14.60 79.20
N THR A 575 47.45 -14.13 78.66
CA THR A 575 47.24 -12.70 78.38
C THR A 575 47.20 -11.87 79.67
N ARG A 576 46.47 -12.31 80.70
CA ARG A 576 46.43 -11.63 82.01
C ARG A 576 47.77 -11.70 82.75
N ILE A 577 48.53 -12.79 82.62
CA ILE A 577 49.89 -12.88 83.16
C ILE A 577 50.79 -11.84 82.45
N ASN A 578 50.70 -11.73 81.13
CA ASN A 578 51.47 -10.74 80.36
C ASN A 578 51.11 -9.31 80.74
N ASP A 579 49.82 -8.95 80.86
CA ASP A 579 49.38 -7.62 81.31
C ASP A 579 49.91 -7.26 82.71
N VAL A 580 49.95 -8.23 83.63
CA VAL A 580 50.51 -8.04 84.98
C VAL A 580 52.04 -7.90 84.94
N ILE A 581 52.72 -8.67 84.09
CA ILE A 581 54.17 -8.54 83.86
C ILE A 581 54.48 -7.15 83.27
N GLU A 582 53.70 -6.68 82.31
CA GLU A 582 53.88 -5.37 81.67
C GLU A 582 53.67 -4.23 82.67
N LYS A 583 52.62 -4.29 83.51
CA LYS A 583 52.40 -3.32 84.58
C LYS A 583 53.53 -3.28 85.62
N ASN A 584 54.10 -4.44 85.97
CA ASN A 584 55.25 -4.48 86.89
C ASN A 584 56.53 -3.94 86.23
N LEU A 585 56.78 -4.25 84.96
CA LEU A 585 57.91 -3.72 84.20
C LEU A 585 57.83 -2.19 84.04
N ASP A 586 56.65 -1.63 83.74
CA ASP A 586 56.44 -0.19 83.62
C ASP A 586 56.68 0.54 84.95
N MET A 587 56.26 -0.06 86.07
CA MET A 587 56.50 0.47 87.41
C MET A 587 57.99 0.43 87.78
N VAL A 588 58.72 -0.63 87.43
CA VAL A 588 60.18 -0.72 87.62
C VAL A 588 60.94 0.28 86.75
N GLN A 589 60.52 0.47 85.48
CA GLN A 589 61.11 1.46 84.58
C GLN A 589 60.91 2.89 85.09
N LYS A 590 59.75 3.23 85.65
CA LYS A 590 59.51 4.54 86.28
C LYS A 590 60.41 4.79 87.49
N ILE A 591 60.66 3.77 88.32
CA ILE A 591 61.60 3.87 89.45
C ILE A 591 63.04 4.05 88.93
N GLY A 592 63.45 3.31 87.90
CA GLY A 592 64.75 3.44 87.26
C GLY A 592 64.98 4.80 86.59
N PHE A 593 63.95 5.36 85.95
CA PHE A 593 63.98 6.69 85.35
C PHE A 593 64.19 7.78 86.39
N LEU A 594 63.43 7.76 87.50
CA LEU A 594 63.56 8.73 88.59
C LEU A 594 64.94 8.68 89.28
N LEU A 595 65.50 7.48 89.45
CA LEU A 595 66.85 7.30 90.00
C LEU A 595 67.95 7.78 89.03
N GLY A 596 67.76 7.56 87.73
CA GLY A 596 68.69 8.03 86.69
C GLY A 596 68.67 9.54 86.51
N GLU A 597 67.48 10.15 86.55
CA GLU A 597 67.30 11.62 86.48
C GLU A 597 67.95 12.30 87.68
N GLY A 598 67.73 11.80 88.89
CA GLY A 598 68.38 12.31 90.10
C GLY A 598 69.91 12.17 90.09
N ALA A 599 70.45 11.07 89.57
CA ALA A 599 71.89 10.88 89.43
C ALA A 599 72.52 11.85 88.40
N SER A 600 71.85 12.06 87.26
CA SER A 600 72.32 12.96 86.20
C SER A 600 72.26 14.43 86.62
N GLU A 601 71.22 14.86 87.33
CA GLU A 601 71.16 16.21 87.92
C GLU A 601 72.28 16.43 88.93
N THR A 602 72.55 15.44 89.78
CA THR A 602 73.63 15.52 90.77
C THR A 602 75.00 15.61 90.10
N GLU A 603 75.24 14.84 89.03
CA GLU A 603 76.48 14.86 88.26
C GLU A 603 76.69 16.20 87.52
N LYS A 604 75.65 16.74 86.88
CA LYS A 604 75.69 18.08 86.26
C LYS A 604 75.99 19.17 87.28
N MET A 605 75.36 19.11 88.44
CA MET A 605 75.57 20.07 89.51
C MET A 605 77.01 20.00 90.07
N LEU A 606 77.54 18.78 90.27
CA LEU A 606 78.93 18.56 90.69
C LEU A 606 79.94 19.04 89.65
N ASN A 607 79.71 18.76 88.36
CA ASN A 607 80.60 19.22 87.28
C ASN A 607 80.59 20.75 87.11
N SER A 608 79.42 21.38 87.23
CA SER A 608 79.30 22.85 87.21
C SER A 608 80.06 23.51 88.38
N ILE A 609 80.02 22.92 89.58
CA ILE A 609 80.80 23.38 90.74
C ILE A 609 82.31 23.17 90.52
N LEU A 610 82.71 22.06 89.89
CA LEU A 610 84.10 21.76 89.54
C LEU A 610 84.68 22.71 88.49
N GLU A 611 83.91 23.09 87.47
CA GLU A 611 84.32 24.07 86.44
C GLU A 611 84.49 25.47 87.05
N SER A 612 83.56 25.90 87.90
CA SER A 612 83.65 27.18 88.64
C SER A 612 84.90 27.28 89.53
N TYR A 613 85.35 26.16 90.12
CA TYR A 613 86.56 26.12 90.94
C TYR A 613 87.86 26.07 90.12
N ARG A 614 87.82 25.57 88.87
CA ARG A 614 88.99 25.53 87.98
C ARG A 614 89.28 26.89 87.33
N GLU A 615 88.26 27.63 86.92
CA GLU A 615 88.45 28.94 86.28
C GLU A 615 89.03 30.01 87.23
N ASN A 616 88.78 29.89 88.55
CA ASN A 616 89.33 30.84 89.53
C ASN A 616 90.82 30.61 89.90
N LYS A 617 91.47 29.55 89.41
CA LYS A 617 92.86 29.21 89.77
C LYS A 617 93.91 29.49 88.68
N GLU A 618 93.51 29.66 87.42
CA GLU A 618 94.45 29.74 86.28
C GLU A 618 94.64 31.14 85.66
N GLY A 619 93.81 32.15 86.00
CA GLY A 619 93.97 33.52 85.47
C GLY A 619 94.98 34.42 86.20
N ASN A 620 95.48 34.03 87.38
CA ASN A 620 96.32 34.88 88.24
C ASN A 620 97.84 34.62 88.10
N LYS A 621 98.28 33.95 87.01
CA LYS A 621 99.68 33.59 86.76
C LYS A 621 100.09 33.74 85.28
N THR A 622 100.11 34.96 84.73
CA THR A 622 101.12 35.41 83.73
C THR A 622 100.98 36.91 83.44
N LYS A 623 101.42 37.72 84.41
CA LYS A 623 102.09 39.01 84.16
C LYS A 623 103.60 38.73 84.19
N ASN A 624 104.32 39.28 83.22
CA ASN A 624 105.78 39.51 83.13
C ASN A 624 106.48 38.77 81.98
N LEU A 625 107.10 39.62 81.13
CA LEU A 625 108.05 39.42 80.03
C LEU A 625 107.44 39.26 78.63
#